data_AF-A0A484YYZ3-F1
#
_entry.id   AF-A0A484YYZ3-F1
#
_cell.length_a   1.000
_cell.length_b   1.000
_cell.length_c   1.000
_cell.angle_alpha   90.00
_cell.angle_beta   90.00
_cell.angle_gamma   90.00
#
_symmetry.space_group_name_H-M   'P 1'
#
loop_
_entity.id
_entity.type
_entity.pdbx_description
1 polymer ?
#
loop_
_entity_poly.entity_id
_entity_poly.type
_entity_poly.pdbx_seq_one_letter_code
_entity_poly.pdbx_strand_id
1 'polypeptide(L)' 'MVNREIVMDYILSCLQDLVENGVEIKPDSDLVNDLGLESIKVMDLLMMLEDRFDIFHSY' A
#
# COMPACT_ATOMS: atom_id res chain seq x y z
N MET A 1 9.56 -2.95 -17.10
CA MET A 1 8.63 -1.80 -17.05
C MET A 1 7.57 -2.18 -16.04
N VAL A 2 7.62 -1.62 -14.83
CA VAL A 2 6.65 -1.96 -13.78
C VAL A 2 5.29 -1.40 -14.21
N ASN A 3 4.30 -2.26 -14.37
CA ASN A 3 2.97 -1.85 -14.83
C ASN A 3 2.19 -1.27 -13.65
N ARG A 4 1.57 -0.09 -13.85
CA ARG A 4 0.84 0.63 -12.78
C ARG A 4 -0.27 -0.23 -12.18
N GLU A 5 -0.91 -1.06 -13.00
CA GLU A 5 -1.96 -1.99 -12.56
C GLU A 5 -1.43 -3.03 -11.57
N ILE A 6 -0.25 -3.60 -11.84
CA ILE A 6 0.36 -4.62 -10.96
C ILE A 6 0.74 -4.01 -9.60
N VAL A 7 1.26 -2.78 -9.61
CA VAL A 7 1.57 -2.06 -8.37
C VAL A 7 0.29 -1.77 -7.58
N MET A 8 -0.76 -1.32 -8.27
CA MET A 8 -2.04 -1.01 -7.63
C MET A 8 -2.67 -2.25 -7.00
N ASP A 9 -2.74 -3.37 -7.73
CA ASP A 9 -3.28 -4.64 -7.21
C ASP A 9 -2.50 -5.11 -5.99
N TYR A 10 -1.17 -4.98 -6.01
CA TYR A 10 -0.34 -5.37 -4.88
C TYR A 10 -0.56 -4.48 -3.66
N ILE A 11 -0.65 -3.16 -3.86
CA ILE A 11 -0.96 -2.21 -2.79
C ILE A 11 -2.32 -2.54 -2.18
N LEU A 12 -3.35 -2.73 -3.00
CA LEU A 12 -4.69 -3.06 -2.53
C LEU A 12 -4.70 -4.38 -1.73
N SER A 13 -3.99 -5.41 -2.21
CA SER A 13 -3.85 -6.67 -1.49
C SER A 13 -3.16 -6.49 -0.14
N CYS A 14 -2.06 -5.73 -0.07
CA CYS A 14 -1.39 -5.46 1.20
C CYS A 14 -2.25 -4.65 2.16
N LEU A 15 -2.97 -3.65 1.65
CA LEU A 15 -3.90 -2.86 2.47
C LEU A 15 -5.01 -3.74 3.02
N GLN A 16 -5.51 -4.70 2.24
CA GLN A 16 -6.55 -5.64 2.67
C GLN A 16 -6.12 -6.54 3.84
N ASP A 17 -4.84 -6.90 3.91
CA ASP A 17 -4.27 -7.62 5.05
C ASP A 17 -4.00 -6.72 6.27
N LEU A 18 -3.83 -5.41 6.05
CA LEU A 18 -3.49 -4.44 7.09
C LEU A 18 -4.72 -3.80 7.75
N VAL A 19 -5.84 -3.67 7.04
CA VAL A 19 -7.09 -3.10 7.55
C VAL A 19 -8.04 -4.19 8.06
N GLU A 20 -8.91 -3.83 9.01
CA GLU A 20 -9.89 -4.77 9.54
C GLU A 20 -10.98 -5.13 8.51
N ASN A 21 -11.51 -6.36 8.65
CA ASN A 21 -12.59 -6.86 7.81
C ASN A 21 -13.81 -5.93 7.84
N GLY A 22 -14.14 -5.33 6.70
CA GLY A 22 -15.30 -4.46 6.53
C GLY A 22 -14.98 -3.05 6.03
N VAL A 23 -13.71 -2.66 5.96
CA VAL A 23 -13.29 -1.38 5.37
C VAL A 23 -13.24 -1.51 3.85
N GLU A 24 -13.96 -0.64 3.14
CA GLU A 24 -13.93 -0.58 1.67
C GLU A 24 -12.66 0.15 1.22
N ILE A 25 -11.70 -0.60 0.66
CA ILE A 25 -10.43 -0.03 0.18
C ILE A 25 -10.61 0.39 -1.26
N LYS A 26 -10.44 1.68 -1.54
CA LYS A 26 -10.44 2.22 -2.90
C LYS A 26 -9.07 2.79 -3.24
N PRO A 27 -8.69 2.81 -4.52
CA PRO A 27 -7.42 3.39 -4.96
C PRO A 27 -7.33 4.91 -4.71
N ASP A 28 -8.44 5.58 -4.40
CA ASP A 28 -8.53 6.99 -4.03
C ASP A 28 -8.75 7.22 -2.52
N SER A 29 -8.84 6.16 -1.71
CA SER A 29 -8.98 6.26 -0.25
C SER A 29 -7.74 6.85 0.41
N ASP A 30 -7.96 7.69 1.41
CA ASP A 30 -6.90 8.19 2.28
C ASP A 30 -6.47 7.08 3.26
N LEU A 31 -5.18 6.75 3.24
CA LEU A 31 -4.61 5.68 4.07
C LEU A 31 -4.82 5.93 5.57
N VAL A 32 -4.75 7.17 6.03
CA VAL A 32 -4.86 7.51 7.46
C VAL A 32 -6.29 7.85 7.83
N ASN A 33 -6.96 8.67 7.02
CA ASN A 33 -8.29 9.19 7.35
C ASN A 33 -9.41 8.21 7.01
N ASP A 34 -9.35 7.52 5.87
CA ASP A 34 -10.41 6.61 5.44
C ASP A 34 -10.15 5.17 5.91
N LEU A 35 -8.89 4.72 5.81
CA LEU A 35 -8.51 3.36 6.19
C LEU A 35 -8.06 3.24 7.66
N GLY A 36 -7.83 4.37 8.34
CA GLY A 36 -7.40 4.37 9.74
C GLY A 36 -5.99 3.80 9.96
N LEU A 37 -5.16 3.71 8.92
CA LEU A 37 -3.80 3.19 9.06
C LEU A 37 -2.94 4.16 9.84
N GLU A 38 -2.28 3.64 10.86
CA GLU A 38 -1.25 4.39 11.58
C GLU A 38 -0.08 4.72 10.65
N SER A 39 0.56 5.87 10.85
CA SER A 39 1.70 6.30 10.02
C SER A 39 2.84 5.27 9.99
N ILE A 40 2.98 4.45 11.04
CA ILE A 40 3.96 3.34 11.10
C ILE A 40 3.59 2.25 10.09
N LYS A 41 2.31 1.88 10.00
CA LYS A 41 1.80 0.90 9.03
C LYS A 41 1.97 1.38 7.59
N VAL A 42 1.82 2.70 7.37
CA VAL A 42 2.11 3.32 6.07
C VAL A 42 3.59 3.20 5.71
N MET A 43 4.50 3.39 6.67
CA MET A 43 5.94 3.17 6.46
C MET A 43 6.26 1.70 6.16
N ASP A 44 5.63 0.75 6.87
CA ASP A 44 5.80 -0.68 6.58
C ASP A 44 5.35 -1.03 5.16
N LEU A 45 4.21 -0.48 4.71
CA LEU A 45 3.72 -0.65 3.34
C LEU A 45 4.74 -0.14 2.31
N LEU A 46 5.35 1.02 2.55
CA LEU A 46 6.37 1.61 1.68
C LEU A 46 7.63 0.73 1.61
N MET A 47 8.09 0.18 2.73
CA MET A 47 9.23 -0.76 2.76
C MET A 47 8.90 -2.07 2.01
N MET A 48 7.68 -2.58 2.13
CA MET A 48 7.24 -3.76 1.36
C MET A 48 7.19 -3.49 -0.14
N LEU A 49 6.76 -2.30 -0.54
CA LEU A 49 6.72 -1.87 -1.94
C LEU A 49 8.13 -1.69 -2.51
N GLU A 50 9.04 -1.12 -1.72
CA GLU A 50 10.46 -1.01 -2.04
C GLU A 50 11.06 -2.38 -2.35
N ASP A 51 10.95 -3.33 -1.43
CA ASP A 51 11.55 -4.67 -1.59
C ASP A 51 10.92 -5.45 -2.77
N ARG A 52 9.61 -5.29 -2.97
CA ARG A 52 8.86 -6.00 -4.03
C ARG A 52 9.16 -5.49 -5.43
N PHE A 53 9.28 -4.16 -5.60
CA PHE A 53 9.36 -3.51 -6.90
C PHE A 53 10.73 -2.88 -7.19
N ASP A 54 11.64 -2.88 -6.23
CA ASP A 54 12.98 -2.29 -6.32
C ASP A 54 12.95 -0.81 -6.75
N ILE A 55 11.90 -0.09 -6.30
CA ILE A 55 11.52 1.26 -6.77
C ILE A 55 12.16 2.40 -5.97
N PHE A 56 12.69 2.13 -4.78
CA PHE A 56 13.38 3.14 -3.94
C PHE A 56 14.90 3.01 -3.96
N HIS A 57 15.47 2.23 -4.89
CA HIS A 57 16.91 2.22 -5.12
C HIS A 57 17.36 3.57 -5.72
N SER A 58 17.64 4.55 -4.86
CA SER A 58 18.16 5.86 -5.22
C SER A 58 19.60 6.02 -4.73
N TYR A 59 20.52 5.94 -5.71
CA TYR A 59 21.86 6.56 -5.81
C TYR A 59 23.01 6.12 -4.89
#